data_AF-B4SGB1-F1
#
_entry.id   AF-B4SGB1-F1
#
_cell.length_a   1.000
_cell.length_b   1.000
_cell.length_c   1.000
_cell.angle_alpha   90.00
_cell.angle_beta   90.00
_cell.angle_gamma   90.00
#
_symmetry.space_group_name_H-M   'P 1'
#
loop_
_entity.id
_entity.type
_entity.pdbx_description
1 polymer ?
#
loop_
_entity_poly.entity_id
_entity_poly.type
_entity_poly.pdbx_seq_one_letter_code
_entity_poly.pdbx_strand_id
1 'polypeptide(L)'
;MHGKLKRFGIVEKMGKRIWEYVRFNPKNLFFRVLLAMFVFWMLFDDYGIMKRIRMEAEHRALLDRLKVEQKKIIDNELRITYAMKPDSIEKAARERYNFRKPGETLFIIRAQ
;
A
#
# COMPACT_ATOMS: atom_id res chain seq x y z
N MET A 1 -4.27 -22.42 -45.86
CA MET A 1 -5.67 -22.27 -45.40
C MET A 1 -6.22 -23.45 -44.56
N HIS A 2 -5.41 -24.44 -44.14
CA HIS A 2 -5.91 -25.66 -43.47
C HIS A 2 -6.15 -25.55 -41.94
N GLY A 3 -5.65 -24.51 -41.26
CA GLY A 3 -5.74 -24.39 -39.78
C GLY A 3 -7.04 -23.79 -39.24
N LYS A 4 -7.73 -22.94 -40.01
CA LYS A 4 -8.96 -22.24 -39.56
C LYS A 4 -10.16 -23.19 -39.45
N LEU A 5 -10.30 -24.11 -40.41
CA LEU A 5 -11.41 -25.09 -40.46
C LEU A 5 -11.38 -26.08 -39.30
N LYS A 6 -10.17 -26.52 -38.87
CA LYS A 6 -10.02 -27.45 -37.74
C LYS A 6 -10.41 -26.82 -36.40
N ARG A 7 -10.08 -25.53 -36.19
CA ARG A 7 -10.48 -24.77 -34.99
C ARG A 7 -11.99 -24.57 -34.91
N PHE A 8 -12.64 -24.34 -36.05
CA PHE A 8 -14.10 -24.15 -36.11
C PHE A 8 -14.86 -25.41 -35.67
N GLY A 9 -14.47 -26.58 -36.19
CA GLY A 9 -15.09 -27.85 -35.79
C GLY A 9 -14.87 -28.24 -34.33
N ILE A 10 -13.76 -27.80 -33.70
CA ILE A 10 -13.52 -28.02 -32.26
C ILE A 10 -14.46 -27.18 -31.42
N VAL A 11 -14.64 -25.90 -31.75
CA VAL A 11 -15.55 -25.00 -31.03
C VAL A 11 -16.99 -25.47 -31.15
N GLU A 12 -17.41 -25.92 -32.34
CA GLU A 12 -18.76 -26.45 -32.57
C GLU A 12 -19.03 -27.74 -31.77
N LYS A 13 -18.06 -28.67 -31.73
CA LYS A 13 -18.15 -29.89 -30.91
C LYS A 13 -18.12 -29.58 -29.41
N MET A 14 -17.46 -28.51 -29.00
CA MET A 14 -17.45 -28.06 -27.60
C MET A 14 -18.81 -27.46 -27.23
N GLY A 15 -19.36 -26.60 -28.08
CA GLY A 15 -20.67 -25.99 -27.92
C GLY A 15 -21.80 -27.03 -27.85
N LYS A 16 -21.79 -28.03 -28.74
CA LYS A 16 -22.78 -29.13 -28.70
C LYS A 16 -22.72 -29.93 -27.39
N ARG A 17 -21.52 -30.25 -26.90
CA ARG A 17 -21.35 -30.95 -25.60
C ARG A 17 -21.82 -30.11 -24.42
N ILE A 18 -21.54 -28.81 -24.42
CA ILE A 18 -22.05 -27.89 -23.40
C ILE A 18 -23.57 -27.84 -23.47
N TRP A 19 -24.15 -27.69 -24.67
CA TRP A 19 -25.59 -27.65 -24.88
C TRP A 19 -26.31 -28.92 -24.41
N GLU A 20 -25.77 -30.10 -24.72
CA GLU A 20 -26.28 -31.37 -24.23
C GLU A 20 -26.21 -31.44 -22.70
N TYR A 21 -25.06 -31.09 -22.11
CA TYR A 21 -24.87 -31.10 -20.66
C TYR A 21 -25.87 -30.18 -19.92
N VAL A 22 -26.11 -28.97 -20.44
CA VAL A 22 -27.10 -28.02 -19.90
C VAL A 22 -28.52 -28.59 -19.97
N ARG A 23 -28.86 -29.28 -21.07
CA ARG A 23 -30.21 -29.81 -21.32
C ARG A 23 -30.58 -30.98 -20.41
N PHE A 24 -29.63 -31.84 -20.06
CA PHE A 24 -29.92 -33.06 -19.28
C PHE A 24 -30.11 -32.82 -17.78
N ASN A 25 -29.56 -31.75 -17.19
CA ASN A 25 -29.65 -31.50 -15.74
C ASN A 25 -29.74 -29.98 -15.38
N PRO A 26 -30.82 -29.28 -15.79
CA PRO A 26 -30.93 -27.84 -15.62
C PRO A 26 -30.94 -27.38 -14.15
N LYS A 27 -31.56 -28.17 -13.26
CA LYS A 27 -31.64 -27.83 -11.82
C LYS A 27 -30.27 -27.87 -11.14
N ASN A 28 -29.49 -28.91 -11.38
CA ASN A 28 -28.16 -29.06 -10.77
C ASN A 28 -27.16 -28.03 -11.32
N LEU A 29 -27.26 -27.71 -12.61
CA LEU A 29 -26.46 -26.63 -13.20
C LEU A 29 -26.83 -25.27 -12.60
N PHE A 30 -28.12 -24.98 -12.45
CA PHE A 30 -28.59 -23.75 -11.83
C PHE A 30 -28.01 -23.58 -10.41
N PHE A 31 -28.09 -24.59 -9.55
CA PHE A 31 -27.50 -24.52 -8.21
C PHE A 31 -25.98 -24.37 -8.23
N ARG A 32 -25.28 -24.99 -9.18
CA ARG A 32 -23.82 -24.84 -9.32
C ARG A 32 -23.43 -23.42 -9.76
N VAL A 33 -24.15 -22.86 -10.73
CA VAL A 33 -23.93 -21.48 -11.19
C VAL A 33 -24.24 -20.49 -10.07
N LEU A 34 -25.33 -20.70 -9.35
CA LEU A 34 -25.73 -19.87 -8.22
C LEU A 34 -24.71 -19.94 -7.09
N LEU A 35 -24.21 -21.14 -6.75
CA LEU A 35 -23.14 -21.32 -5.77
C LEU A 35 -21.84 -20.63 -6.22
N ALA A 36 -21.46 -20.77 -7.49
CA ALA A 36 -20.28 -20.11 -8.03
C ALA A 36 -20.40 -18.59 -7.98
N MET A 37 -21.57 -18.04 -8.31
CA MET A 37 -21.85 -16.61 -8.16
C MET A 37 -21.80 -16.16 -6.70
N PHE A 38 -22.36 -16.94 -5.78
CA PHE A 38 -22.32 -16.64 -4.35
C PHE A 38 -20.89 -16.61 -3.81
N VAL A 39 -20.07 -17.61 -4.16
CA VAL A 39 -18.65 -17.65 -3.78
C VAL A 39 -17.89 -16.49 -4.39
N PHE A 40 -18.12 -16.19 -5.67
CA PHE A 40 -17.50 -15.05 -6.34
C PHE A 40 -17.85 -13.74 -5.64
N TRP A 41 -19.13 -13.53 -5.32
CA TRP A 41 -19.58 -12.37 -4.56
C TRP A 41 -18.90 -12.30 -3.19
N MET A 42 -18.91 -13.38 -2.40
CA MET A 42 -18.26 -13.41 -1.08
C MET A 42 -16.75 -13.09 -1.11
N LEU A 43 -16.05 -13.46 -2.19
CA LEU A 43 -14.62 -13.19 -2.33
C LEU A 43 -14.33 -11.75 -2.74
N PHE A 44 -15.09 -11.21 -3.69
CA PHE A 44 -14.77 -9.98 -4.42
C PHE A 44 -15.68 -8.79 -4.12
N ASP A 45 -16.73 -8.96 -3.32
CA ASP A 45 -17.62 -7.87 -2.92
C ASP A 45 -16.90 -6.79 -2.10
N ASP A 46 -17.57 -5.65 -1.92
CA ASP A 46 -17.10 -4.54 -1.12
C ASP A 46 -16.90 -4.86 0.36
N TYR A 47 -17.42 -5.99 0.84
CA TYR A 47 -17.11 -6.52 2.18
C TYR A 47 -16.48 -7.91 2.10
N GLY A 48 -16.00 -8.29 0.91
CA GLY A 48 -15.43 -9.59 0.63
C GLY A 48 -14.09 -9.84 1.32
N ILE A 49 -13.71 -11.12 1.32
CA ILE A 49 -12.51 -11.61 2.00
C ILE A 49 -11.24 -10.90 1.50
N MET A 50 -11.16 -10.64 0.19
CA MET A 50 -9.99 -9.97 -0.41
C MET A 50 -9.78 -8.56 0.16
N LYS A 51 -10.87 -7.80 0.34
CA LYS A 51 -10.80 -6.47 0.92
C LYS A 51 -10.39 -6.54 2.38
N ARG A 52 -10.88 -7.52 3.14
CA ARG A 52 -10.51 -7.70 4.55
C ARG A 52 -9.01 -7.94 4.73
N ILE A 53 -8.42 -8.82 3.93
CA ILE A 53 -6.97 -9.10 3.98
C ILE A 53 -6.17 -7.83 3.66
N ARG A 54 -6.57 -7.09 2.61
CA ARG A 54 -5.92 -5.83 2.24
C ARG A 54 -6.01 -4.78 3.36
N MET A 55 -7.20 -4.60 3.95
CA MET A 55 -7.41 -3.66 5.05
C MET A 55 -6.56 -4.00 6.27
N GLU A 56 -6.43 -5.29 6.62
CA GLU A 56 -5.58 -5.70 7.74
C GLU A 56 -4.09 -5.46 7.46
N ALA A 57 -3.64 -5.68 6.23
CA ALA A 57 -2.27 -5.35 5.83
C ALA A 57 -2.00 -3.84 5.89
N GLU A 58 -2.91 -3.03 5.34
CA GLU A 58 -2.82 -1.56 5.40
C GLU A 58 -2.86 -1.06 6.84
N HIS A 59 -3.71 -1.63 7.69
CA HIS A 59 -3.81 -1.28 9.11
C HIS A 59 -2.49 -1.55 9.85
N ARG A 60 -1.86 -2.71 9.64
CA ARG A 60 -0.55 -3.03 10.24
C ARG A 60 0.52 -2.07 9.76
N ALA A 61 0.57 -1.78 8.46
CA ALA A 61 1.52 -0.82 7.90
C ALA A 61 1.34 0.59 8.47
N LEU A 62 0.09 1.03 8.68
CA LEU A 62 -0.22 2.31 9.32
C LEU A 62 0.24 2.34 10.78
N LEU A 63 0.03 1.26 11.54
CA LEU A 63 0.51 1.16 12.93
C LEU A 63 2.03 1.24 13.02
N ASP A 64 2.76 0.59 12.12
CA ASP A 64 4.21 0.63 12.12
C ASP A 64 4.74 2.03 11.77
N ARG A 65 4.11 2.71 10.80
CA ARG A 65 4.42 4.12 10.50
C ARG A 65 4.14 5.03 11.69
N LEU A 66 3.00 4.82 12.37
CA LEU A 66 2.63 5.61 13.55
C LEU A 66 3.69 5.49 14.65
N LYS A 67 4.17 4.27 14.93
CA LYS A 67 5.24 4.05 15.92
C LYS A 67 6.53 4.78 15.57
N VAL A 68 6.93 4.75 14.30
CA VAL A 68 8.13 5.44 13.82
C VAL A 68 7.99 6.95 13.98
N GLU A 69 6.86 7.53 13.58
CA GLU A 69 6.62 8.97 13.70
C GLU A 69 6.51 9.42 15.16
N GLN A 70 5.85 8.65 16.03
CA GLN A 70 5.82 8.94 17.47
C GLN A 70 7.22 8.96 18.07
N LYS A 71 8.09 8.03 17.70
CA LYS A 71 9.49 8.04 18.15
C LYS A 71 10.23 9.30 17.69
N LYS A 72 10.02 9.74 16.44
CA LYS A 72 10.62 10.99 15.93
C LYS A 72 10.11 12.22 16.69
N ILE A 73 8.84 12.26 17.07
CA ILE A 73 8.28 13.35 17.88
C ILE A 73 9.01 13.42 19.22
N ILE A 74 9.13 12.30 19.92
CA ILE A 74 9.84 12.24 21.22
C ILE A 74 11.31 12.66 21.06
N ASP A 75 12.01 12.13 20.06
CA ASP A 75 13.41 12.50 19.80
C ASP A 75 13.57 13.99 19.49
N ASN A 76 12.61 14.58 18.75
CA ASN A 76 12.61 16.01 18.44
C ASN A 76 12.27 16.87 19.67
N GLU A 77 11.30 16.47 20.50
CA GLU A 77 10.98 17.16 21.75
C GLU A 77 12.18 17.19 22.70
N LEU A 78 12.91 16.07 22.81
CA LEU A 78 14.14 16.02 23.58
C LEU A 78 15.17 17.01 23.02
N ARG A 79 15.40 17.00 21.70
CA ARG A 79 16.31 17.95 21.04
C ARG A 79 15.94 19.40 21.29
N ILE A 80 14.64 19.75 21.20
CA ILE A 80 14.15 21.11 21.48
C ILE A 80 14.39 21.47 22.94
N THR A 81 14.10 20.56 23.88
CA THR A 81 14.32 20.79 25.31
C THR A 81 15.79 21.05 25.63
N TYR A 82 16.71 20.29 25.02
CA TYR A 82 18.15 20.54 25.15
C TYR A 82 18.59 21.83 24.42
N ALA A 83 17.90 22.20 23.35
CA ALA A 83 18.13 23.44 22.63
C ALA A 83 17.61 24.66 23.40
N MET A 84 16.62 24.56 24.30
CA MET A 84 16.12 25.71 25.07
C MET A 84 17.08 26.25 26.13
N LYS A 85 18.28 25.68 26.28
CA LYS A 85 19.34 26.36 27.05
C LYS A 85 19.83 27.55 26.21
N PRO A 86 19.79 28.80 26.72
CA PRO A 86 20.20 29.97 25.94
C PRO A 86 21.58 29.80 25.29
N ASP A 87 22.50 29.17 26.02
CA ASP A 87 23.86 28.86 25.56
C ASP A 87 23.88 27.85 24.40
N SER A 88 22.94 26.91 24.33
CA SER A 88 22.90 25.91 23.26
C SER A 88 22.30 26.47 21.96
N ILE A 89 21.35 27.41 22.03
CA ILE A 89 20.86 28.14 20.83
C ILE A 89 21.96 29.04 20.26
N GLU A 90 22.59 29.87 21.11
CA GLU A 90 23.64 30.79 20.67
C GLU A 90 24.84 30.03 20.10
N LYS A 91 25.23 28.92 20.73
CA LYS A 91 26.27 28.02 20.22
C LYS A 91 25.90 27.40 18.88
N ALA A 92 24.68 26.85 18.73
CA ALA A 92 24.24 26.26 17.47
C ALA A 92 24.14 27.30 16.34
N ALA A 93 23.68 28.52 16.65
CA ALA A 93 23.60 29.63 15.72
C ALA A 93 24.99 30.06 15.22
N ARG A 94 25.98 30.12 16.12
CA ARG A 94 27.37 30.45 15.77
C ARG A 94 28.05 29.32 15.00
N GLU A 95 28.00 28.08 15.48
CA GLU A 95 28.75 26.96 14.92
C GLU A 95 28.19 26.46 13.58
N ARG A 96 26.87 26.39 13.43
CA ARG A 96 26.25 25.83 12.21
C ARG A 96 25.93 26.87 11.16
N TYR A 97 25.57 28.08 11.60
CA TYR A 97 25.01 29.10 10.72
C TYR A 97 25.86 30.38 10.66
N ASN A 98 26.97 30.45 11.39
CA ASN A 98 27.86 31.62 11.44
C ASN A 98 27.12 32.93 11.81
N PHE A 99 26.05 32.83 12.59
CA PHE A 99 25.33 34.02 13.07
C PHE A 99 26.18 34.80 14.07
N ARG A 100 26.07 36.13 13.99
CA ARG A 100 26.77 37.10 14.84
C ARG A 100 25.83 38.20 15.30
N LYS A 101 26.13 38.85 16.42
CA LYS A 101 25.37 40.03 16.87
C LYS A 101 25.74 41.25 16.01
N PRO A 102 24.84 42.24 15.88
CA PRO A 102 25.15 43.49 15.18
C PRO A 102 26.37 44.17 15.80
N GLY A 103 27.37 44.53 14.98
CA GLY A 103 28.61 45.16 15.43
C GLY A 103 29.78 44.21 15.72
N GLU A 104 29.57 42.89 15.75
CA GLU A 104 30.67 41.92 15.91
C GLU A 104 31.38 41.66 14.57
N THR A 105 32.69 41.39 14.59
CA THR A 105 33.45 40.93 13.41
C THR A 105 33.66 39.41 13.48
N LEU A 106 33.21 38.69 12.45
CA LEU A 106 33.34 37.22 12.38
C LEU A 106 34.60 36.84 11.57
N PHE A 107 35.45 36.00 12.14
CA PHE A 107 36.63 35.45 11.47
C PHE A 107 36.42 33.97 11.18
N ILE A 108 36.45 33.58 9.90
CA ILE A 108 36.35 32.17 9.48
C ILE A 108 37.75 31.69 9.08
N ILE A 109 38.34 30.81 9.88
CA ILE A 109 39.66 30.25 9.62
C ILE A 109 39.49 28.91 8.92
N ARG A 110 40.11 28.76 7.74
CA ARG A 110 40.21 27.47 7.04
C ARG A 110 41.65 26.99 7.17
N ALA A 111 41.85 25.76 7.65
CA ALA A 111 43.15 25.10 7.54
C ALA A 111 43.45 24.93 6.04
N GLN A 112 44.61 25.41 5.60
CA GLN A 112 45.10 25.23 4.24
C GLN A 112 45.56 23.80 4.02
#